data_AF-A0A257VU19-F1
#
_entry.id   AF-A0A257VU19-F1
#
_cell.length_a   1.000
_cell.length_b   1.000
_cell.length_c   1.000
_cell.angle_alpha   90.00
_cell.angle_beta   90.00
_cell.angle_gamma   90.00
#
_symmetry.space_group_name_H-M   'P 1'
#
loop_
_entity.id
_entity.type
_entity.pdbx_description
1 polymer ?
#
loop_
_entity_poly.entity_id
_entity_poly.type
_entity_poly.pdbx_seq_one_letter_code
_entity_poly.pdbx_strand_id
1 'polypeptide(L)'
;MNDLVGTPVGTFKKNLHEMITRCRNGGAEVVLCTQNSIVETPQRPPARLAEFTRAIRDVAKEETLVVADCFAAFEAVHAADAAEWNLLLSDTIHPNMAGHKLFAETIAHAITGRTVSLRDVGPPASPLSHTFAKLKAGQPIQVLAMPPYDALITPALQRLYPKAVVKVTPWPVAGQTLAQLEVSARKVRSMKQDLVLIAVPAELPLQDPLQFHHDYSWIMNWSLSFGVQEWDVAVALPSAAKPALSQEERRHEEFARRLIEAQDLSMLARRAGDTSPLLEILSTWLAQHQP
;
A
#
# COMPACT_ATOMS: atom_id res chain seq x y z
N MET A 1 -12.85 -13.09 2.86
CA MET A 1 -12.24 -12.73 4.17
C MET A 1 -13.24 -12.41 5.27
N ASN A 2 -14.40 -11.80 4.98
CA ASN A 2 -15.36 -11.43 6.05
C ASN A 2 -16.19 -12.62 6.58
N ASP A 3 -16.49 -13.62 5.75
CA ASP A 3 -17.26 -14.81 6.16
C ASP A 3 -16.61 -15.60 7.30
N LEU A 4 -15.30 -15.50 7.45
CA LEU A 4 -14.52 -16.17 8.50
C LEU A 4 -15.00 -15.84 9.92
N VAL A 5 -15.54 -14.64 10.12
CA VAL A 5 -15.84 -14.10 11.47
C VAL A 5 -17.22 -14.53 11.98
N GLY A 6 -18.16 -14.89 11.09
CA GLY A 6 -19.55 -15.13 11.52
C GLY A 6 -20.40 -16.04 10.63
N THR A 7 -19.90 -16.47 9.47
CA THR A 7 -20.70 -17.32 8.57
C THR A 7 -20.42 -18.80 8.86
N PRO A 8 -21.43 -19.66 9.07
CA PRO A 8 -21.22 -21.11 9.08
C PRO A 8 -20.74 -21.61 7.71
N VAL A 9 -19.79 -22.55 7.68
CA VAL A 9 -19.21 -23.02 6.40
C VAL A 9 -20.24 -23.70 5.50
N GLY A 10 -21.23 -24.40 6.07
CA GLY A 10 -22.35 -24.95 5.29
C GLY A 10 -23.17 -23.86 4.59
N THR A 11 -23.45 -22.75 5.28
CA THR A 11 -24.14 -21.58 4.68
C THR A 11 -23.28 -20.95 3.59
N PHE A 12 -21.98 -20.82 3.83
CA PHE A 12 -21.04 -20.30 2.82
C PHE A 12 -21.03 -21.17 1.55
N LYS A 13 -20.93 -22.51 1.67
CA LYS A 13 -21.02 -23.43 0.52
C LYS A 13 -22.35 -23.29 -0.22
N LYS A 14 -23.48 -23.25 0.49
CA LYS A 14 -24.80 -23.06 -0.12
C LYS A 14 -24.86 -21.76 -0.93
N ASN A 15 -24.34 -20.67 -0.37
CA ASN A 15 -24.31 -19.37 -1.05
C ASN A 15 -23.43 -19.41 -2.31
N LEU A 16 -22.27 -20.09 -2.27
CA LEU A 16 -21.43 -20.27 -3.45
C LEU A 16 -22.18 -21.01 -4.57
N HIS A 17 -22.83 -22.13 -4.24
CA HIS A 17 -23.66 -22.89 -5.19
C HIS A 17 -24.75 -22.04 -5.84
N GLU A 18 -25.43 -21.22 -5.04
CA GLU A 18 -26.47 -20.29 -5.53
C GLU A 18 -25.89 -19.22 -6.47
N MET A 19 -24.74 -18.63 -6.12
CA MET A 19 -24.06 -17.66 -6.97
C MET A 19 -23.60 -18.27 -8.29
N ILE A 20 -23.00 -19.46 -8.26
CA ILE A 20 -22.55 -20.21 -9.46
C ILE A 20 -23.73 -20.47 -10.39
N THR A 21 -24.84 -20.97 -9.85
CA THR A 21 -26.07 -21.24 -10.61
C THR A 21 -26.58 -19.97 -11.30
N ARG A 22 -26.63 -18.85 -10.59
CA ARG A 22 -27.08 -17.57 -11.15
C ARG A 22 -26.16 -17.05 -12.25
N CYS A 23 -24.84 -17.12 -12.06
CA CYS A 23 -23.86 -16.72 -13.07
C CYS A 23 -24.01 -17.54 -14.36
N ARG A 24 -24.12 -18.87 -14.24
CA ARG A 24 -24.28 -19.78 -15.39
C ARG A 24 -25.62 -19.58 -16.11
N ASN A 25 -26.71 -19.36 -15.37
CA ASN A 25 -28.01 -19.02 -15.97
C ASN A 25 -27.97 -17.69 -16.73
N GLY A 26 -27.06 -16.78 -16.37
CA GLY A 26 -26.76 -15.55 -17.10
C GLY A 26 -25.80 -15.73 -18.28
N GLY A 27 -25.33 -16.95 -18.57
CA GLY A 27 -24.39 -17.24 -19.65
C GLY A 27 -22.91 -16.96 -19.33
N ALA A 28 -22.57 -16.74 -18.06
CA ALA A 28 -21.19 -16.50 -17.64
C ALA A 28 -20.45 -17.80 -17.27
N GLU A 29 -19.17 -17.86 -17.63
CA GLU A 29 -18.23 -18.80 -17.04
C GLU A 29 -17.82 -18.35 -15.62
N VAL A 30 -17.50 -19.30 -14.76
CA VAL A 30 -17.20 -19.04 -13.35
C VAL A 30 -15.82 -19.57 -13.00
N VAL A 31 -15.03 -18.73 -12.34
CA VAL A 31 -13.78 -19.13 -11.67
C VAL A 31 -13.94 -18.80 -10.20
N LEU A 32 -13.64 -19.75 -9.32
CA LEU A 32 -13.61 -19.48 -7.88
C LEU A 32 -12.21 -19.06 -7.45
N CYS A 33 -12.11 -18.02 -6.63
CA CYS A 33 -10.85 -17.58 -6.06
C CYS A 33 -10.82 -17.92 -4.57
N THR A 34 -9.75 -18.55 -4.10
CA THR A 34 -9.52 -18.68 -2.65
C THR A 34 -9.09 -17.33 -2.06
N GLN A 35 -9.22 -17.16 -0.75
CA GLN A 35 -8.72 -15.97 -0.05
C GLN A 35 -7.18 -15.94 -0.07
N ASN A 36 -6.55 -14.81 0.25
CA ASN A 36 -5.12 -14.78 0.61
C ASN A 36 -4.87 -15.47 1.95
N SER A 37 -3.61 -15.79 2.26
CA SER A 37 -3.23 -16.05 3.64
C SER A 37 -3.08 -14.75 4.44
N ILE A 38 -3.10 -14.86 5.76
CA ILE A 38 -3.27 -13.74 6.69
C ILE A 38 -2.34 -13.86 7.88
N VAL A 39 -2.11 -12.74 8.57
CA VAL A 39 -1.58 -12.76 9.93
C VAL A 39 -2.68 -13.23 10.88
N GLU A 40 -2.38 -14.20 11.74
CA GLU A 40 -3.34 -14.75 12.68
C GLU A 40 -3.90 -13.66 13.62
N THR A 41 -5.23 -13.66 13.79
CA THR A 41 -5.89 -12.88 14.83
C THR A 41 -6.90 -13.74 15.57
N PRO A 42 -7.28 -13.40 16.83
CA PRO A 42 -8.29 -14.16 17.57
C PRO A 42 -9.62 -14.36 16.81
N GLN A 43 -10.00 -13.38 15.97
CA GLN A 43 -11.22 -13.44 15.17
C GLN A 43 -11.07 -14.25 13.87
N ARG A 44 -9.83 -14.53 13.44
CA ARG A 44 -9.52 -15.22 12.18
C ARG A 44 -8.37 -16.22 12.39
N PRO A 45 -8.62 -17.32 13.11
CA PRO A 45 -7.60 -18.33 13.34
C PRO A 45 -7.28 -19.08 12.03
N PRO A 46 -6.03 -19.53 11.82
CA PRO A 46 -5.60 -20.25 10.61
C PRO A 46 -6.46 -21.48 10.29
N ALA A 47 -6.92 -22.20 11.32
CA ALA A 47 -7.81 -23.36 11.14
C ALA A 47 -9.13 -22.99 10.47
N ARG A 48 -9.71 -21.83 10.82
CA ARG A 48 -10.93 -21.33 10.20
C ARG A 48 -10.68 -20.90 8.76
N LEU A 49 -9.54 -20.25 8.49
CA LEU A 49 -9.13 -19.92 7.12
C LEU A 49 -9.01 -21.18 6.26
N ALA A 50 -8.31 -22.20 6.75
CA ALA A 50 -8.15 -23.47 6.06
C ALA A 50 -9.49 -24.17 5.76
N GLU A 51 -10.46 -24.10 6.69
CA GLU A 51 -11.80 -24.65 6.52
C GLU A 51 -12.54 -23.99 5.34
N PHE A 52 -12.54 -22.65 5.28
CA PHE A 52 -13.17 -21.90 4.20
C PHE A 52 -12.44 -22.07 2.86
N THR A 53 -11.11 -22.06 2.86
CA THR A 53 -10.30 -22.33 1.65
C THR A 53 -10.63 -23.71 1.09
N ARG A 54 -10.73 -24.73 1.96
CA ARG A 54 -11.14 -26.08 1.55
C ARG A 54 -12.56 -26.10 1.00
N ALA A 55 -13.49 -25.38 1.64
CA ALA A 55 -14.87 -25.31 1.16
C ALA A 55 -14.97 -24.74 -0.26
N ILE A 56 -14.15 -23.74 -0.61
CA ILE A 56 -14.08 -23.20 -1.99
C ILE A 56 -13.57 -24.26 -2.96
N ARG A 57 -12.49 -24.97 -2.62
CA ARG A 57 -11.91 -26.03 -3.46
C ARG A 57 -12.89 -27.19 -3.68
N ASP A 58 -13.60 -27.60 -2.63
CA ASP A 58 -14.60 -28.65 -2.71
C ASP A 58 -15.75 -28.25 -3.64
N VAL A 59 -16.33 -27.05 -3.47
CA VAL A 59 -17.42 -26.55 -4.32
C VAL A 59 -16.94 -26.45 -5.78
N ALA A 60 -15.72 -25.97 -6.02
CA ALA A 60 -15.18 -25.93 -7.38
C ALA A 60 -15.08 -27.34 -7.98
N LYS A 61 -14.63 -28.34 -7.21
CA LYS A 61 -14.56 -29.72 -7.67
C LYS A 61 -15.94 -30.30 -7.96
N GLU A 62 -16.91 -30.09 -7.07
CA GLU A 62 -18.30 -30.52 -7.22
C GLU A 62 -18.91 -29.93 -8.51
N GLU A 63 -18.64 -28.65 -8.77
CA GLU A 63 -19.19 -27.90 -9.91
C GLU A 63 -18.32 -27.97 -11.18
N THR A 64 -17.20 -28.70 -11.15
CA THR A 64 -16.22 -28.78 -12.25
C THR A 64 -15.73 -27.40 -12.71
N LEU A 65 -15.37 -26.54 -11.75
CA LEU A 65 -14.87 -25.19 -11.97
C LEU A 65 -13.35 -25.10 -11.82
N VAL A 66 -12.77 -24.11 -12.49
CA VAL A 66 -11.38 -23.71 -12.26
C VAL A 66 -11.27 -22.93 -10.93
N VAL A 67 -10.17 -23.15 -10.22
CA VAL A 67 -9.82 -22.42 -8.99
C VAL A 67 -8.59 -21.56 -9.22
N ALA A 68 -8.69 -20.26 -8.96
CA ALA A 68 -7.55 -19.38 -8.75
C ALA A 68 -7.14 -19.45 -7.27
N ASP A 69 -6.19 -20.34 -6.96
CA ASP A 69 -5.83 -20.66 -5.57
C ASP A 69 -4.83 -19.66 -4.97
N CYS A 70 -5.33 -18.47 -4.67
CA CYS A 70 -4.55 -17.36 -4.12
C CYS A 70 -4.02 -17.68 -2.72
N PHE A 71 -4.73 -18.48 -1.93
CA PHE A 71 -4.24 -18.96 -0.63
C PHE A 71 -2.94 -19.75 -0.82
N ALA A 72 -2.95 -20.73 -1.74
CA ALA A 72 -1.76 -21.52 -2.03
C ALA A 72 -0.62 -20.66 -2.59
N ALA A 73 -0.92 -19.66 -3.42
CA ALA A 73 0.08 -18.74 -3.96
C ALA A 73 0.76 -17.92 -2.84
N PHE A 74 -0.01 -17.36 -1.91
CA PHE A 74 0.54 -16.64 -0.76
C PHE A 74 1.32 -17.57 0.18
N GLU A 75 0.81 -18.78 0.46
CA GLU A 75 1.51 -19.74 1.31
C GLU A 75 2.81 -20.26 0.68
N ALA A 76 2.91 -20.30 -0.65
CA ALA A 76 4.16 -20.62 -1.33
C ALA A 76 5.22 -19.53 -1.11
N VAL A 77 4.81 -18.25 -1.12
CA VAL A 77 5.72 -17.15 -0.74
C VAL A 77 6.10 -17.26 0.73
N HIS A 78 5.13 -17.52 1.62
CA HIS A 78 5.37 -17.66 3.05
C HIS A 78 6.35 -18.79 3.38
N ALA A 79 6.20 -19.95 2.73
CA ALA A 79 7.07 -21.10 2.92
C ALA A 79 8.50 -20.85 2.39
N ALA A 80 8.65 -20.00 1.37
CA ALA A 80 9.95 -19.63 0.83
C ALA A 80 10.64 -18.56 1.70
N ASP A 81 9.89 -17.52 2.09
CA ASP A 81 10.37 -16.43 2.92
C ASP A 81 9.20 -15.71 3.61
N ALA A 82 9.14 -15.82 4.95
CA ALA A 82 8.09 -15.19 5.75
C ALA A 82 8.17 -13.65 5.74
N ALA A 83 9.35 -13.06 5.55
CA ALA A 83 9.48 -11.61 5.44
C ALA A 83 8.92 -11.12 4.10
N GLU A 84 9.19 -11.81 2.99
CA GLU A 84 8.60 -11.47 1.67
C GLU A 84 7.09 -11.62 1.69
N TRP A 85 6.57 -12.66 2.34
CA TRP A 85 5.13 -12.84 2.49
C TRP A 85 4.49 -11.70 3.27
N ASN A 86 5.13 -11.24 4.35
CA ASN A 86 4.62 -10.11 5.14
C ASN A 86 4.53 -8.83 4.29
N LEU A 87 5.46 -8.63 3.34
CA LEU A 87 5.43 -7.53 2.38
C LEU A 87 4.30 -7.60 1.36
N LEU A 88 3.52 -8.67 1.30
CA LEU A 88 2.31 -8.74 0.46
C LEU A 88 1.09 -8.12 1.14
N LEU A 89 1.18 -7.80 2.44
CA LEU A 89 0.06 -7.37 3.26
C LEU A 89 0.21 -5.90 3.66
N SER A 90 -0.90 -5.16 3.62
CA SER A 90 -0.97 -3.80 4.16
C SER A 90 -1.36 -3.81 5.65
N ASP A 91 -2.12 -4.81 6.08
CA ASP A 91 -2.44 -5.08 7.49
C ASP A 91 -2.58 -6.58 7.76
N THR A 92 -3.24 -6.98 8.84
CA THR A 92 -3.35 -8.41 9.19
C THR A 92 -4.12 -9.26 8.19
N ILE A 93 -4.97 -8.68 7.33
CA ILE A 93 -5.83 -9.43 6.41
C ILE A 93 -5.85 -8.89 4.98
N HIS A 94 -5.55 -7.62 4.76
CA HIS A 94 -5.66 -6.98 3.46
C HIS A 94 -4.31 -7.05 2.74
N PRO A 95 -4.29 -7.50 1.47
CA PRO A 95 -3.10 -7.35 0.65
C PRO A 95 -2.79 -5.88 0.41
N ASN A 96 -1.52 -5.54 0.21
CA ASN A 96 -1.12 -4.29 -0.43
C ASN A 96 -1.08 -4.48 -1.95
N MET A 97 -0.48 -3.54 -2.69
CA MET A 97 -0.44 -3.66 -4.15
C MET A 97 0.39 -4.86 -4.62
N ALA A 98 1.51 -5.19 -3.96
CA ALA A 98 2.27 -6.40 -4.27
C ALA A 98 1.42 -7.67 -4.07
N GLY A 99 0.65 -7.74 -2.97
CA GLY A 99 -0.32 -8.82 -2.76
C GLY A 99 -1.43 -8.85 -3.82
N HIS A 100 -1.94 -7.69 -4.24
CA HIS A 100 -2.93 -7.60 -5.32
C HIS A 100 -2.35 -8.01 -6.69
N LYS A 101 -1.08 -7.71 -6.97
CA LYS A 101 -0.36 -8.18 -8.15
C LYS A 101 -0.28 -9.71 -8.14
N LEU A 102 0.06 -10.34 -7.01
CA LEU A 102 0.06 -11.80 -6.88
C LEU A 102 -1.34 -12.42 -7.09
N PHE A 103 -2.41 -11.79 -6.58
CA PHE A 103 -3.79 -12.17 -6.88
C PHE A 103 -4.06 -12.14 -8.38
N ALA A 104 -3.75 -11.01 -9.04
CA ALA A 104 -4.02 -10.81 -10.45
C ALA A 104 -3.24 -11.82 -11.32
N GLU A 105 -1.97 -12.09 -11.01
CA GLU A 105 -1.16 -13.11 -11.67
C GLU A 105 -1.77 -14.51 -11.50
N THR A 106 -2.22 -14.85 -10.29
CA THR A 106 -2.85 -16.15 -9.98
C THR A 106 -4.17 -16.33 -10.74
N ILE A 107 -5.01 -15.29 -10.77
CA ILE A 107 -6.30 -15.31 -11.48
C ILE A 107 -6.07 -15.38 -13.00
N ALA A 108 -5.14 -14.58 -13.52
CA ALA A 108 -4.79 -14.59 -14.95
C ALA A 108 -4.27 -15.96 -15.39
N HIS A 109 -3.43 -16.61 -14.56
CA HIS A 109 -2.97 -17.97 -14.83
C HIS A 109 -4.13 -18.97 -14.84
N ALA A 110 -5.02 -18.91 -13.85
CA ALA A 110 -6.18 -19.80 -13.78
C ALA A 110 -7.09 -19.68 -15.03
N ILE A 111 -7.33 -18.46 -15.50
CA ILE A 111 -8.18 -18.20 -16.67
C ILE A 111 -7.50 -18.59 -17.98
N THR A 112 -6.21 -18.30 -18.12
CA THR A 112 -5.53 -18.34 -19.44
C THR A 112 -4.57 -19.52 -19.61
N GLY A 113 -4.24 -20.23 -18.53
CA GLY A 113 -3.17 -21.24 -18.49
C GLY A 113 -1.75 -20.66 -18.65
N ARG A 114 -1.60 -19.33 -18.77
CA ARG A 114 -0.31 -18.67 -19.00
C ARG A 114 0.20 -18.01 -17.75
N THR A 115 1.49 -18.18 -17.47
CA THR A 115 2.16 -17.40 -16.43
C THR A 115 2.36 -15.96 -16.92
N VAL A 116 1.97 -15.01 -16.09
CA VAL A 116 2.20 -13.57 -16.30
C VAL A 116 2.96 -13.01 -15.10
N SER A 117 3.66 -11.90 -15.28
CA SER A 117 4.25 -11.16 -14.17
C SER A 117 3.90 -9.68 -14.27
N LEU A 118 3.50 -9.10 -13.14
CA LEU A 118 3.21 -7.71 -12.91
C LEU A 118 4.30 -7.02 -12.09
N ARG A 119 5.46 -7.67 -11.91
CA ARG A 119 6.59 -7.13 -11.14
C ARG A 119 7.05 -5.76 -11.65
N ASP A 120 7.07 -5.59 -12.97
CA ASP A 120 7.54 -4.35 -13.61
C ASP A 120 6.41 -3.31 -13.80
N VAL A 121 5.20 -3.61 -13.33
CA VAL A 121 4.11 -2.63 -13.29
C VAL A 121 4.34 -1.74 -12.08
N GLY A 122 4.77 -0.51 -12.33
CA GLY A 122 4.94 0.52 -11.29
C GLY A 122 3.61 1.18 -10.89
N PRO A 123 3.69 2.21 -10.02
CA PRO A 123 2.52 2.94 -9.55
C PRO A 123 1.81 3.70 -10.67
N PRO A 124 0.53 4.10 -10.46
CA PRO A 124 -0.21 4.91 -11.42
C PRO A 124 0.58 6.16 -11.86
N ALA A 125 0.52 6.50 -13.15
CA ALA A 125 1.38 7.50 -13.80
C ALA A 125 1.17 8.97 -13.37
N SER A 126 0.41 9.25 -12.30
CA SER A 126 0.12 10.61 -11.84
C SER A 126 -0.18 10.66 -10.34
N PRO A 127 0.83 10.42 -9.48
CA PRO A 127 0.62 10.32 -8.03
C PRO A 127 0.21 11.63 -7.35
N LEU A 128 0.29 12.75 -8.06
CA LEU A 128 -0.06 14.09 -7.59
C LEU A 128 -1.21 14.71 -8.41
N SER A 129 -2.04 13.88 -9.04
CA SER A 129 -3.08 14.34 -9.96
C SER A 129 -4.09 15.28 -9.28
N HIS A 130 -4.52 14.97 -8.05
CA HIS A 130 -5.46 15.81 -7.29
C HIS A 130 -4.84 17.17 -6.94
N THR A 131 -3.62 17.15 -6.43
CA THR A 131 -2.85 18.34 -6.04
C THR A 131 -2.66 19.26 -7.24
N PHE A 132 -2.20 18.72 -8.38
CA PHE A 132 -1.98 19.52 -9.59
C PHE A 132 -3.29 20.03 -10.22
N ALA A 133 -4.38 19.26 -10.15
CA ALA A 133 -5.68 19.73 -10.61
C ALA A 133 -6.13 20.98 -9.84
N LYS A 134 -6.00 20.98 -8.50
CA LYS A 134 -6.34 22.14 -7.66
C LYS A 134 -5.43 23.34 -7.93
N LEU A 135 -4.11 23.10 -8.04
CA LEU A 135 -3.14 24.16 -8.35
C LEU A 135 -3.42 24.81 -9.71
N LYS A 136 -3.72 24.02 -10.74
CA LYS A 136 -4.08 24.51 -12.08
C LYS A 136 -5.38 25.32 -12.07
N ALA A 137 -6.32 24.95 -11.21
CA ALA A 137 -7.57 25.69 -11.00
C ALA A 137 -7.38 26.95 -10.13
N GLY A 138 -6.17 27.25 -9.64
CA GLY A 138 -5.90 28.38 -8.75
C GLY A 138 -6.51 28.24 -7.36
N GLN A 139 -6.88 27.02 -6.96
CA GLN A 139 -7.46 26.76 -5.65
C GLN A 139 -6.36 26.67 -4.59
N PRO A 140 -6.62 27.12 -3.34
CA PRO A 140 -5.72 26.85 -2.24
C PRO A 140 -5.67 25.35 -1.96
N ILE A 141 -4.48 24.86 -1.60
CA ILE A 141 -4.28 23.47 -1.20
C ILE A 141 -3.88 23.36 0.27
N GLN A 142 -4.32 22.28 0.93
CA GLN A 142 -3.93 21.92 2.29
C GLN A 142 -2.91 20.79 2.24
N VAL A 143 -1.74 20.98 2.84
CA VAL A 143 -0.67 19.99 2.87
C VAL A 143 -0.40 19.57 4.31
N LEU A 144 -0.39 18.27 4.55
CA LEU A 144 0.15 17.68 5.79
C LEU A 144 1.55 17.14 5.48
N ALA A 145 2.57 17.60 6.18
CA ALA A 145 3.95 17.19 5.85
C ALA A 145 4.80 16.96 7.09
N MET A 146 5.58 15.88 7.08
CA MET A 146 6.66 15.67 8.04
C MET A 146 7.88 16.54 7.69
N PRO A 147 8.67 16.97 8.70
CA PRO A 147 9.93 17.67 8.46
C PRO A 147 10.92 16.88 7.60
N PRO A 148 11.78 17.57 6.83
CA PRO A 148 11.84 19.01 6.64
C PRO A 148 10.88 19.52 5.54
N TYR A 149 9.98 18.67 5.02
CA TYR A 149 9.15 18.97 3.86
C TYR A 149 8.02 19.96 4.17
N ASP A 150 7.62 20.06 5.44
CA ASP A 150 6.69 21.07 5.94
C ASP A 150 7.17 22.51 5.68
N ALA A 151 8.47 22.75 5.77
CA ALA A 151 9.06 24.05 5.43
C ALA A 151 9.32 24.23 3.92
N LEU A 152 9.49 23.15 3.18
CA LEU A 152 10.00 23.18 1.79
C LEU A 152 8.91 23.04 0.72
N ILE A 153 7.75 22.48 1.04
CA ILE A 153 6.73 22.19 0.03
C ILE A 153 6.14 23.46 -0.60
N THR A 154 5.91 24.52 0.18
CA THR A 154 5.41 25.80 -0.33
C THR A 154 6.35 26.42 -1.37
N PRO A 155 7.64 26.69 -1.07
CA PRO A 155 8.54 27.24 -2.07
C PRO A 155 8.77 26.30 -3.26
N ALA A 156 8.73 24.97 -3.06
CA ALA A 156 8.87 24.02 -4.16
C ALA A 156 7.68 24.08 -5.14
N LEU A 157 6.44 24.10 -4.64
CA LEU A 157 5.25 24.22 -5.47
C LEU A 157 5.16 25.59 -6.15
N GLN A 158 5.60 26.66 -5.49
CA GLN A 158 5.60 28.01 -6.07
C GLN A 158 6.57 28.18 -7.24
N ARG A 159 7.56 27.30 -7.40
CA ARG A 159 8.39 27.28 -8.61
C ARG A 159 7.61 26.81 -9.85
N LEU A 160 6.64 25.91 -9.67
CA LEU A 160 5.77 25.42 -10.73
C LEU A 160 4.53 26.30 -10.91
N TYR A 161 3.99 26.80 -9.80
CA TYR A 161 2.78 27.60 -9.75
C TYR A 161 3.03 28.86 -8.89
N PRO A 162 3.59 29.96 -9.45
CA PRO A 162 4.01 31.14 -8.68
C PRO A 162 2.93 31.82 -7.82
N LYS A 163 1.66 31.58 -8.14
CA LYS A 163 0.49 32.12 -7.41
C LYS A 163 -0.14 31.10 -6.44
N ALA A 164 0.48 29.95 -6.24
CA ALA A 164 -0.06 28.90 -5.37
C ALA A 164 -0.22 29.39 -3.93
N VAL A 165 -1.41 29.17 -3.37
CA VAL A 165 -1.71 29.37 -1.96
C VAL A 165 -1.65 28.01 -1.28
N VAL A 166 -0.61 27.78 -0.48
CA VAL A 166 -0.35 26.51 0.18
C VAL A 166 -0.49 26.70 1.67
N LYS A 167 -1.44 25.99 2.30
CA LYS A 167 -1.58 25.93 3.75
C LYS A 167 -0.94 24.65 4.26
N VAL A 168 0.19 24.77 4.93
CA VAL A 168 0.91 23.62 5.49
C VAL A 168 0.53 23.41 6.95
N THR A 169 0.16 22.19 7.28
CA THR A 169 0.06 21.66 8.65
C THR A 169 1.29 20.80 8.91
N PRO A 170 2.19 21.21 9.83
CA PRO A 170 3.33 20.38 10.21
C PRO A 170 2.89 19.08 10.87
N TRP A 171 3.54 17.97 10.51
CA TRP A 171 3.43 16.68 11.16
C TRP A 171 4.71 16.42 11.97
N PRO A 172 4.75 16.77 13.27
CA PRO A 172 5.97 16.67 14.05
C PRO A 172 6.43 15.20 14.19
N VAL A 173 7.74 14.99 14.11
CA VAL A 173 8.38 13.65 14.26
C VAL A 173 9.42 13.60 15.37
N ALA A 174 9.93 14.75 15.82
CA ALA A 174 11.00 14.82 16.81
C ALA A 174 10.59 14.15 18.13
N GLY A 175 11.46 13.25 18.63
CA GLY A 175 11.26 12.54 19.89
C GLY A 175 10.16 11.47 19.87
N GLN A 176 9.57 11.18 18.71
CA GLN A 176 8.52 10.16 18.58
C GLN A 176 9.09 8.82 18.12
N THR A 177 8.53 7.72 18.64
CA THR A 177 8.76 6.38 18.11
C THR A 177 7.90 6.13 16.87
N LEU A 178 8.21 5.08 16.10
CA LEU A 178 7.42 4.71 14.93
C LEU A 178 5.96 4.40 15.30
N ALA A 179 5.72 3.69 16.41
CA ALA A 179 4.37 3.45 16.93
C ALA A 179 3.62 4.76 17.30
N GLN A 180 4.31 5.78 17.82
CA GLN A 180 3.69 7.08 18.09
C GLN A 180 3.34 7.81 16.79
N LEU A 181 4.20 7.71 15.77
CA LEU A 181 3.90 8.21 14.44
C LEU A 181 2.69 7.50 13.83
N GLU A 182 2.58 6.18 13.97
CA GLU A 182 1.42 5.38 13.56
C GLU A 182 0.12 5.86 14.22
N VAL A 183 0.14 6.07 15.55
CA VAL A 183 -1.00 6.63 16.28
C VAL A 183 -1.37 8.03 15.78
N SER A 184 -0.38 8.87 15.48
CA SER A 184 -0.63 10.22 14.95
C SER A 184 -1.25 10.19 13.54
N ALA A 185 -0.86 9.22 12.71
CA ALA A 185 -1.35 9.05 11.34
C ALA A 185 -2.87 8.80 11.29
N ARG A 186 -3.44 8.19 12.34
CA ARG A 186 -4.90 7.90 12.44
C ARG A 186 -5.79 9.13 12.26
N LYS A 187 -5.26 10.33 12.50
CA LYS A 187 -5.98 11.60 12.35
C LYS A 187 -5.99 12.10 10.92
N VAL A 188 -5.09 11.64 10.04
CA VAL A 188 -4.90 12.17 8.68
C VAL A 188 -6.21 12.17 7.90
N ARG A 189 -7.00 11.09 7.95
CA ARG A 189 -8.27 11.01 7.21
C ARG A 189 -9.33 12.05 7.62
N SER A 190 -9.22 12.66 8.80
CA SER A 190 -10.15 13.71 9.25
C SER A 190 -9.65 15.14 8.96
N MET A 191 -8.42 15.30 8.44
CA MET A 191 -7.75 16.60 8.32
C MET A 191 -8.03 17.34 7.00
N LYS A 192 -8.74 16.72 6.04
CA LYS A 192 -9.13 17.32 4.74
C LYS A 192 -7.95 17.93 3.95
N GLN A 193 -6.80 17.27 4.01
CA GLN A 193 -5.63 17.59 3.20
C GLN A 193 -5.87 17.27 1.73
N ASP A 194 -5.07 17.90 0.86
CA ASP A 194 -4.96 17.61 -0.57
C ASP A 194 -3.68 16.84 -0.89
N LEU A 195 -2.66 16.95 -0.03
CA LEU A 195 -1.39 16.24 -0.14
C LEU A 195 -0.87 15.84 1.25
N VAL A 196 -0.42 14.59 1.39
CA VAL A 196 0.35 14.09 2.53
C VAL A 196 1.78 13.79 2.11
N LEU A 197 2.76 14.37 2.81
CA LEU A 197 4.18 14.06 2.66
C LEU A 197 4.68 13.32 3.91
N ILE A 198 4.97 12.03 3.76
CA ILE A 198 5.51 11.18 4.82
C ILE A 198 7.03 11.20 4.71
N ALA A 199 7.73 11.45 5.81
CA ALA A 199 9.20 11.45 5.88
C ALA A 199 9.65 10.93 7.24
N VAL A 200 9.57 9.60 7.39
CA VAL A 200 9.96 8.92 8.64
C VAL A 200 11.47 9.11 8.87
N PRO A 201 11.91 9.58 10.06
CA PRO A 201 13.34 9.84 10.33
C PRO A 201 14.18 8.57 10.28
N ALA A 202 15.38 8.67 9.69
CA ALA A 202 16.31 7.54 9.50
C ALA A 202 16.80 6.95 10.83
N GLU A 203 16.92 7.79 11.86
CA GLU A 203 17.43 7.46 13.17
C GLU A 203 16.47 6.64 14.03
N LEU A 204 15.22 6.42 13.59
CA LEU A 204 14.32 5.52 14.31
C LEU A 204 14.84 4.08 14.21
N PRO A 205 14.90 3.36 15.34
CA PRO A 205 15.60 2.09 15.39
C PRO A 205 14.80 0.96 14.73
N LEU A 206 15.51 0.11 13.98
CA LEU A 206 14.97 -1.12 13.39
C LEU A 206 15.25 -2.31 14.34
N GLN A 207 14.57 -2.37 15.48
CA GLN A 207 14.78 -3.42 16.49
C GLN A 207 14.02 -4.71 16.15
N ASP A 208 12.75 -4.58 15.77
CA ASP A 208 11.88 -5.68 15.36
C ASP A 208 11.36 -5.39 13.94
N PRO A 209 11.84 -6.11 12.91
CA PRO A 209 11.38 -5.93 11.54
C PRO A 209 9.87 -6.12 11.34
N LEU A 210 9.22 -6.98 12.13
CA LEU A 210 7.78 -7.22 12.01
C LEU A 210 6.99 -6.04 12.59
N GLN A 211 7.38 -5.55 13.78
CA GLN A 211 6.76 -4.36 14.36
C GLN A 211 7.04 -3.12 13.51
N PHE A 212 8.26 -3.00 12.97
CA PHE A 212 8.61 -1.93 12.07
C PHE A 212 7.74 -1.96 10.81
N HIS A 213 7.60 -3.14 10.18
CA HIS A 213 6.70 -3.32 9.04
C HIS A 213 5.29 -2.86 9.39
N HIS A 214 4.74 -3.36 10.49
CA HIS A 214 3.40 -3.01 10.95
C HIS A 214 3.22 -1.49 11.07
N ASP A 215 4.07 -0.82 11.85
CA ASP A 215 3.89 0.59 12.16
C ASP A 215 4.10 1.47 10.91
N TYR A 216 5.11 1.17 10.10
CA TYR A 216 5.38 1.92 8.87
C TYR A 216 4.25 1.75 7.86
N SER A 217 3.78 0.53 7.63
CA SER A 217 2.63 0.24 6.75
C SER A 217 1.37 0.96 7.25
N TRP A 218 1.12 0.99 8.56
CA TRP A 218 -0.03 1.73 9.09
C TRP A 218 0.11 3.25 8.97
N ILE A 219 1.30 3.83 9.10
CA ILE A 219 1.52 5.25 8.79
C ILE A 219 1.10 5.55 7.35
N MET A 220 1.51 4.71 6.40
CA MET A 220 1.11 4.84 4.99
C MET A 220 -0.40 4.65 4.81
N ASN A 221 -0.97 3.57 5.35
CA ASN A 221 -2.38 3.25 5.21
C ASN A 221 -3.29 4.33 5.77
N TRP A 222 -3.00 4.85 6.97
CA TRP A 222 -3.75 5.94 7.55
C TRP A 222 -3.63 7.24 6.76
N SER A 223 -2.53 7.41 6.02
CA SER A 223 -2.31 8.55 5.15
C SER A 223 -3.05 8.45 3.82
N LEU A 224 -3.47 7.26 3.39
CA LEU A 224 -4.21 7.07 2.14
C LEU A 224 -5.68 7.44 2.25
N SER A 225 -6.22 7.96 1.13
CA SER A 225 -7.65 8.16 0.93
C SER A 225 -8.35 6.81 0.73
N PHE A 226 -9.57 6.69 1.26
CA PHE A 226 -10.33 5.44 1.20
C PHE A 226 -11.35 5.51 0.07
N GLY A 227 -11.27 4.58 -0.88
CA GLY A 227 -12.19 4.52 -2.02
C GLY A 227 -11.74 5.44 -3.17
N VAL A 228 -12.39 6.58 -3.34
CA VAL A 228 -12.01 7.56 -4.37
C VAL A 228 -10.80 8.34 -3.86
N GLN A 229 -9.83 8.61 -4.73
CA GLN A 229 -8.67 9.42 -4.37
C GLN A 229 -9.08 10.88 -4.12
N GLU A 230 -9.32 11.24 -2.86
CA GLU A 230 -9.68 12.60 -2.44
C GLU A 230 -8.45 13.48 -2.13
N TRP A 231 -7.27 12.88 -2.02
CA TRP A 231 -5.98 13.54 -1.81
C TRP A 231 -4.83 12.65 -2.24
N ASP A 232 -3.64 13.24 -2.41
CA ASP A 232 -2.42 12.56 -2.82
C ASP A 232 -1.51 12.23 -1.63
N VAL A 233 -0.68 11.19 -1.79
CA VAL A 233 0.31 10.76 -0.80
C VAL A 233 1.64 10.53 -1.49
N ALA A 234 2.72 11.07 -0.92
CA ALA A 234 4.08 10.76 -1.32
C ALA A 234 4.95 10.48 -0.09
N VAL A 235 5.92 9.59 -0.26
CA VAL A 235 6.84 9.18 0.80
C VAL A 235 8.25 9.60 0.41
N ALA A 236 8.92 10.34 1.28
CA ALA A 236 10.31 10.70 1.11
C ALA A 236 11.20 9.77 1.90
N LEU A 237 12.18 9.17 1.22
CA LEU A 237 13.21 8.38 1.87
C LEU A 237 14.19 9.28 2.64
N PRO A 238 14.79 8.78 3.73
CA PRO A 238 15.76 9.55 4.49
C PRO A 238 16.91 10.15 3.67
N SER A 239 17.42 9.42 2.67
CA SER A 239 18.51 9.84 1.78
C SER A 239 18.19 11.09 0.97
N ALA A 240 16.90 11.39 0.74
CA ALA A 240 16.49 12.64 0.12
C ALA A 240 17.01 13.84 0.94
N ALA A 241 16.74 13.85 2.25
CA ALA A 241 17.13 14.92 3.16
C ALA A 241 18.54 14.78 3.74
N LYS A 242 19.03 13.55 3.90
CA LYS A 242 20.33 13.24 4.49
C LYS A 242 21.23 12.51 3.45
N PRO A 243 22.13 13.22 2.76
CA PRO A 243 22.94 12.63 1.68
C PRO A 243 23.82 11.46 2.11
N ALA A 244 24.26 11.45 3.38
CA ALA A 244 25.12 10.41 3.94
C ALA A 244 24.40 9.71 5.09
N LEU A 245 23.96 8.47 4.85
CA LEU A 245 23.37 7.60 5.84
C LEU A 245 24.43 6.74 6.52
N SER A 246 24.25 6.47 7.81
CA SER A 246 24.97 5.42 8.54
C SER A 246 24.61 4.04 7.99
N GLN A 247 25.31 2.99 8.41
CA GLN A 247 24.97 1.63 7.99
C GLN A 247 23.58 1.21 8.48
N GLU A 248 23.21 1.61 9.70
CA GLU A 248 21.89 1.31 10.27
C GLU A 248 20.78 2.08 9.54
N GLU A 249 21.00 3.36 9.27
CA GLU A 249 20.05 4.20 8.53
C GLU A 249 19.86 3.72 7.09
N ARG A 250 20.91 3.17 6.46
CA ARG A 250 20.79 2.52 5.15
C ARG A 250 19.88 1.30 5.21
N ARG A 251 20.02 0.44 6.22
CA ARG A 251 19.14 -0.73 6.40
C ARG A 251 17.69 -0.33 6.63
N HIS A 252 17.47 0.70 7.43
CA HIS A 252 16.15 1.29 7.62
C HIS A 252 15.59 1.78 6.27
N GLU A 253 16.34 2.60 5.54
CA GLU A 253 15.88 3.09 4.23
C GLU A 253 15.58 1.97 3.23
N GLU A 254 16.42 0.92 3.19
CA GLU A 254 16.20 -0.24 2.31
C GLU A 254 14.89 -0.94 2.64
N PHE A 255 14.58 -1.09 3.93
CA PHE A 255 13.32 -1.68 4.37
C PHE A 255 12.13 -0.77 4.03
N ALA A 256 12.22 0.53 4.32
CA ALA A 256 11.19 1.51 3.99
C ALA A 256 10.91 1.56 2.48
N ARG A 257 11.96 1.54 1.65
CA ARG A 257 11.85 1.50 0.19
C ARG A 257 10.99 0.32 -0.27
N ARG A 258 11.28 -0.89 0.23
CA ARG A 258 10.54 -2.10 -0.11
C ARG A 258 9.06 -2.01 0.26
N LEU A 259 8.75 -1.39 1.39
CA LEU A 259 7.36 -1.15 1.82
C LEU A 259 6.63 -0.16 0.92
N ILE A 260 7.28 0.95 0.58
CA ILE A 260 6.72 1.97 -0.31
C ILE A 260 6.44 1.37 -1.69
N GLU A 261 7.38 0.59 -2.22
CA GLU A 261 7.25 -0.13 -3.50
C GLU A 261 6.13 -1.19 -3.44
N ALA A 262 6.03 -1.95 -2.36
CA ALA A 262 4.97 -2.95 -2.20
C ALA A 262 3.56 -2.32 -2.09
N GLN A 263 3.46 -1.09 -1.57
CA GLN A 263 2.22 -0.32 -1.50
C GLN A 263 1.91 0.46 -2.79
N ASP A 264 2.85 0.51 -3.75
CA ASP A 264 2.76 1.31 -4.98
C ASP A 264 2.63 2.82 -4.69
N LEU A 265 3.32 3.30 -3.65
CA LEU A 265 3.38 4.71 -3.32
C LEU A 265 4.52 5.41 -4.03
N SER A 266 4.27 6.66 -4.42
CA SER A 266 5.31 7.46 -5.04
C SER A 266 6.34 7.93 -4.05
N MET A 267 7.59 7.84 -4.48
CA MET A 267 8.75 7.96 -3.63
C MET A 267 9.64 9.11 -4.06
N LEU A 268 9.97 9.98 -3.10
CA LEU A 268 11.01 10.98 -3.23
C LEU A 268 12.33 10.41 -2.68
N ALA A 269 13.32 10.28 -3.55
CA ALA A 269 14.65 9.77 -3.18
C ALA A 269 15.74 10.62 -3.85
N ARG A 270 16.90 10.71 -3.19
CA ARG A 270 18.11 11.30 -3.79
C ARG A 270 18.74 10.28 -4.73
N ARG A 271 19.11 10.72 -5.94
CA ARG A 271 19.86 9.88 -6.88
C ARG A 271 21.31 9.72 -6.40
N ALA A 272 21.92 8.58 -6.71
CA ALA A 272 23.33 8.35 -6.38
C ALA A 272 24.22 9.46 -7.00
N GLY A 273 25.05 10.09 -6.18
CA GLY A 273 25.93 11.19 -6.60
C GLY A 273 25.27 12.57 -6.70
N ASP A 274 23.95 12.69 -6.47
CA ASP A 274 23.26 13.98 -6.48
C ASP A 274 23.58 14.77 -5.21
N THR A 275 24.27 15.90 -5.34
CA THR A 275 24.64 16.81 -4.26
C THR A 275 23.72 18.03 -4.16
N SER A 276 22.62 18.05 -4.93
CA SER A 276 21.70 19.19 -4.97
C SER A 276 21.06 19.45 -3.60
N PRO A 277 20.77 20.73 -3.28
CA PRO A 277 19.98 21.08 -2.10
C PRO A 277 18.62 20.37 -2.09
N LEU A 278 18.09 20.06 -0.91
CA LEU A 278 16.82 19.32 -0.79
C LEU A 278 15.64 20.02 -1.50
N LEU A 279 15.61 21.35 -1.47
CA LEU A 279 14.60 22.12 -2.21
C LEU A 279 14.65 21.84 -3.72
N GLU A 280 15.84 21.70 -4.31
CA GLU A 280 16.01 21.37 -5.73
C GLU A 280 15.53 19.95 -6.03
N ILE A 281 15.83 18.99 -5.15
CA ILE A 281 15.40 17.60 -5.29
C ILE A 281 13.87 17.51 -5.23
N LEU A 282 13.25 18.15 -4.24
CA LEU A 282 11.79 18.19 -4.11
C LEU A 282 11.15 18.88 -5.34
N SER A 283 11.69 20.02 -5.76
CA SER A 283 11.15 20.77 -6.91
C SER A 283 11.26 19.97 -8.20
N THR A 284 12.40 19.31 -8.42
CA THR A 284 12.64 18.46 -9.59
C THR A 284 11.71 17.26 -9.60
N TRP A 285 11.52 16.62 -8.45
CA TRP A 285 10.59 15.51 -8.32
C TRP A 285 9.14 15.94 -8.58
N LEU A 286 8.69 17.08 -8.04
CA LEU A 286 7.37 17.64 -8.33
C LEU A 286 7.20 17.92 -9.83
N ALA A 287 8.21 18.51 -10.47
CA ALA A 287 8.18 18.81 -11.91
C ALA A 287 8.07 17.53 -12.77
N GLN A 288 8.72 16.44 -12.36
CA GLN A 288 8.67 15.16 -13.07
C GLN A 288 7.28 14.50 -13.04
N HIS A 289 6.43 14.87 -12.07
CA HIS A 289 5.08 14.33 -11.91
C HIS A 289 3.99 15.31 -12.34
N GLN A 290 4.37 16.49 -12.86
CA GLN A 290 3.42 17.44 -13.42
C GLN A 290 2.82 16.87 -14.72
N PRO A 291 1.49 16.91 -14.89
CA PRO A 291 0.82 16.44 -16.11
C PRO A 291 1.01 17.38 -17.30
#